data_AF-A0A5C7JYU0-F1
#
_entry.id   AF-A0A5C7JYU0-F1
#
_cell.length_a   1.000
_cell.length_b   1.000
_cell.length_c   1.000
_cell.angle_alpha   90.00
_cell.angle_beta   90.00
_cell.angle_gamma   90.00
#
_symmetry.space_group_name_H-M   'P 1'
#
loop_
_entity.id
_entity.type
_entity.pdbx_description
1 polymer ?
#
loop_
_entity_poly.entity_id
_entity_poly.type
_entity_poly.pdbx_seq_one_letter_code
_entity_poly.pdbx_strand_id
1 'polypeptide(L)'
;MTAAQSKKIDDLMTNIYRDLYKNSTPSADFDELVANATLNEQGQKVIPFDDYELESEVFEKILDEHLSKSKLPQYIKGKVRVSIYLGCSPKTKLA
;
A
#
# COMPACT_ATOMS: atom_id res chain seq x y z
N MET A 1 8.90 18.48 -5.37
CA MET A 1 9.06 17.75 -4.09
C MET A 1 10.54 17.64 -3.79
N THR A 2 10.97 17.84 -2.55
CA THR A 2 12.37 17.60 -2.17
C THR A 2 12.61 16.10 -1.99
N ALA A 3 13.84 15.62 -2.17
CA ALA A 3 14.17 14.20 -2.01
C ALA A 3 13.76 13.65 -0.63
N ALA A 4 13.87 14.46 0.44
CA ALA A 4 13.46 14.09 1.78
C ALA A 4 11.94 13.94 1.95
N GLN A 5 11.13 14.69 1.19
CA GLN A 5 9.67 14.54 1.19
C GLN A 5 9.25 13.29 0.41
N SER A 6 9.91 12.99 -0.72
CA SER A 6 9.67 11.76 -1.47
C SER A 6 9.93 10.53 -0.62
N LYS A 7 11.08 10.44 0.06
CA LYS A 7 11.40 9.31 0.93
C LYS A 7 10.35 9.08 2.02
N LYS A 8 9.85 10.16 2.66
CA LYS A 8 8.80 10.04 3.68
C LYS A 8 7.49 9.49 3.13
N ILE A 9 7.18 9.80 1.88
CA ILE A 9 6.00 9.29 1.19
C ILE A 9 6.20 7.81 0.84
N ASP A 10 7.38 7.45 0.34
CA ASP A 10 7.72 6.06 0.01
C ASP A 10 7.69 5.17 1.27
N ASP A 11 8.27 5.65 2.38
CA ASP A 11 8.25 4.97 3.68
C ASP A 11 6.80 4.82 4.19
N LEU A 12 5.97 5.87 4.07
CA LEU A 12 4.57 5.83 4.46
C LEU A 12 3.77 4.82 3.62
N MET A 13 3.94 4.84 2.30
CA MET A 13 3.28 3.90 1.40
C MET A 13 3.69 2.46 1.69
N THR A 14 4.98 2.22 1.91
CA THR A 14 5.49 0.89 2.27
C THR A 14 4.87 0.38 3.56
N ASN A 15 4.75 1.23 4.58
CA ASN A 15 4.12 0.86 5.85
C ASN A 15 2.62 0.56 5.70
N ILE A 16 1.91 1.34 4.85
CA ILE A 16 0.51 1.06 4.52
C ILE A 16 0.41 -0.32 3.87
N TYR A 17 1.22 -0.63 2.86
CA TYR A 17 1.19 -1.94 2.19
C TYR A 17 1.47 -3.09 3.15
N ARG A 18 2.47 -2.96 4.04
CA ARG A 18 2.75 -3.98 5.07
C ARG A 18 1.52 -4.28 5.92
N ASP A 19 0.83 -3.25 6.39
CA ASP A 19 -0.36 -3.45 7.23
C ASP A 19 -1.54 -4.01 6.42
N LEU A 20 -1.72 -3.60 5.16
CA LEU A 20 -2.77 -4.16 4.29
C LEU A 20 -2.56 -5.67 4.06
N TYR A 21 -1.37 -6.09 3.63
CA TYR A 21 -1.06 -7.50 3.38
C TYR A 21 -1.00 -8.34 4.67
N LYS A 22 -0.63 -7.75 5.80
CA LYS A 22 -0.69 -8.44 7.08
C LYS A 22 -2.13 -8.76 7.52
N ASN A 23 -3.08 -7.89 7.18
CA ASN A 23 -4.50 -8.07 7.50
C ASN A 23 -5.30 -8.75 6.39
N SER A 24 -4.70 -9.02 5.23
CA SER A 24 -5.38 -9.74 4.14
C SER A 24 -5.56 -11.22 4.46
N THR A 25 -6.39 -11.88 3.66
CA THR A 25 -6.58 -13.33 3.66
C THR A 25 -6.18 -13.86 2.27
N PRO A 26 -5.13 -14.68 2.16
CA PRO A 26 -4.20 -15.06 3.23
C PRO A 26 -3.39 -13.86 3.74
N SER A 27 -2.84 -13.96 4.95
CA SER A 27 -1.93 -12.94 5.49
C SER A 27 -0.55 -13.10 4.85
N ALA A 28 0.10 -12.00 4.48
CA ALA A 28 1.42 -12.01 3.87
C ALA A 28 2.31 -10.86 4.36
N ASP A 29 3.62 -11.06 4.25
CA ASP A 29 4.63 -10.01 4.45
C ASP A 29 4.90 -9.31 3.12
N PHE A 30 4.61 -8.02 3.05
CA PHE A 30 4.84 -7.22 1.84
C PHE A 30 6.32 -7.14 1.45
N ASP A 31 7.26 -7.13 2.40
CA ASP A 31 8.69 -7.10 2.09
C ASP A 31 9.12 -8.40 1.40
N GLU A 32 8.59 -9.54 1.84
CA GLU A 32 8.84 -10.84 1.21
C GLU A 32 8.20 -10.91 -0.19
N LEU A 33 6.99 -10.37 -0.35
CA LEU A 33 6.33 -10.28 -1.66
C LEU A 33 7.16 -9.46 -2.63
N VAL A 34 7.67 -8.31 -2.19
CA VAL A 34 8.54 -7.44 -2.98
C VAL A 34 9.89 -8.10 -3.27
N ALA A 35 10.46 -8.88 -2.34
CA ALA A 35 11.73 -9.57 -2.53
C ALA A 35 11.63 -10.73 -3.53
N ASN A 36 10.51 -11.47 -3.50
CA ASN A 36 10.26 -12.63 -4.37
C ASN A 36 9.57 -12.26 -5.69
N ALA A 37 9.05 -11.03 -5.83
CA ALA A 37 8.40 -10.57 -7.05
C ALA A 37 9.34 -10.58 -8.25
N THR A 38 8.85 -11.13 -9.36
CA THR A 38 9.54 -11.09 -10.65
C THR A 38 9.42 -9.71 -11.28
N LEU A 39 10.40 -9.34 -12.10
CA LEU A 39 10.35 -8.11 -12.88
C LEU A 39 9.63 -8.37 -14.21
N ASN A 40 8.68 -7.51 -14.58
CA ASN A 40 8.10 -7.52 -15.92
C ASN A 40 9.06 -6.88 -16.94
N GLU A 41 8.67 -6.88 -18.21
CA GLU A 41 9.44 -6.30 -19.32
C GLU A 41 9.68 -4.78 -19.17
N GLN A 42 8.92 -4.11 -18.30
CA GLN A 42 9.08 -2.69 -17.96
C GLN A 42 9.95 -2.47 -16.71
N GLY A 43 10.54 -3.52 -16.15
CA GLY A 43 11.36 -3.46 -14.94
C GLY A 43 10.57 -3.23 -13.65
N GLN A 44 9.26 -3.48 -13.66
CA GLN A 44 8.40 -3.34 -12.50
C GLN A 44 8.21 -4.68 -11.81
N LYS A 45 8.15 -4.68 -10.48
CA LYS A 45 7.86 -5.88 -9.69
C LYS A 45 6.39 -6.27 -9.84
N VAL A 46 6.15 -7.51 -10.23
CA VAL A 46 4.81 -8.09 -10.34
C VAL A 46 4.48 -8.81 -9.03
N ILE A 47 3.58 -8.22 -8.25
CA ILE A 47 3.04 -8.80 -7.02
C ILE A 47 1.63 -9.31 -7.35
N PRO A 48 1.30 -10.58 -7.04
CA PRO A 48 -0.03 -11.14 -7.31
C PRO A 48 -1.04 -10.64 -6.27
N PHE A 49 -1.37 -9.35 -6.32
CA PHE A 49 -2.25 -8.70 -5.35
C PHE A 49 -3.69 -9.23 -5.37
N ASP A 50 -4.14 -9.85 -6.48
CA ASP A 50 -5.49 -10.42 -6.63
C ASP A 50 -5.69 -11.70 -5.80
N ASP A 51 -4.60 -12.38 -5.40
CA ASP A 51 -4.63 -13.57 -4.54
C ASP A 51 -4.91 -13.23 -3.06
N TYR A 52 -4.98 -11.95 -2.72
CA TYR A 52 -5.14 -11.43 -1.37
C TYR A 52 -6.44 -10.66 -1.24
N GLU A 53 -7.27 -11.03 -0.26
CA GLU A 53 -8.53 -10.34 0.01
C GLU A 53 -8.48 -9.58 1.33
N LEU A 54 -9.04 -8.38 1.36
CA LEU A 54 -9.17 -7.56 2.57
C LEU A 54 -10.56 -6.93 2.63
N GLU A 55 -11.17 -6.93 3.81
CA GLU A 55 -12.45 -6.24 4.02
C GLU A 55 -12.29 -4.74 3.76
N SER A 56 -13.21 -4.15 3.00
CA SER A 56 -13.11 -2.73 2.61
C SER A 56 -13.06 -1.80 3.82
N GLU A 57 -13.77 -2.12 4.91
CA GLU A 57 -13.72 -1.33 6.15
C GLU A 57 -12.34 -1.36 6.81
N VAL A 58 -11.66 -2.52 6.77
CA VAL A 58 -10.31 -2.68 7.31
C VAL A 58 -9.30 -1.94 6.45
N PHE A 59 -9.46 -2.00 5.13
CA PHE A 59 -8.65 -1.22 4.19
C PHE A 59 -8.71 0.27 4.49
N GLU A 60 -9.92 0.84 4.56
CA GLU A 60 -10.12 2.27 4.82
C GLU A 60 -9.55 2.67 6.19
N LYS A 61 -9.78 1.85 7.22
CA LYS A 61 -9.27 2.08 8.56
C LYS A 61 -7.74 2.16 8.59
N ILE A 62 -7.05 1.19 7.99
CA ILE A 62 -5.58 1.17 7.92
C ILE A 62 -5.08 2.42 7.21
N LEU A 63 -5.69 2.76 6.06
CA LEU A 63 -5.29 3.90 5.27
C LEU A 63 -5.46 5.22 6.03
N ASP A 64 -6.62 5.45 6.64
CA ASP A 64 -6.90 6.66 7.40
C ASP A 64 -6.04 6.76 8.67
N GLU A 65 -5.72 5.64 9.34
CA GLU A 65 -4.81 5.63 10.48
C GLU A 65 -3.39 6.09 10.10
N HIS A 66 -2.83 5.58 9.00
CA HIS A 66 -1.50 5.99 8.53
C HIS A 66 -1.50 7.44 8.03
N LEU A 67 -2.52 7.83 7.25
CA LEU A 67 -2.63 9.17 6.71
C LEU A 67 -2.85 10.21 7.82
N SER A 68 -3.65 9.91 8.84
CA SER A 68 -3.89 10.82 9.97
C SER A 68 -2.64 11.01 10.84
N LYS A 69 -1.88 9.93 11.10
CA LYS A 69 -0.58 9.97 11.80
C LYS A 69 0.50 10.71 11.01
N SER A 70 0.39 10.73 9.68
CA SER A 70 1.33 11.46 8.83
C SER A 70 1.19 12.99 9.00
N LYS A 71 2.32 13.68 9.22
CA LYS A 71 2.40 15.15 9.27
C LYS A 71 2.43 15.79 7.87
N LEU A 72 1.92 15.09 6.85
CA LEU A 72 1.95 15.53 5.46
C LEU A 72 0.79 16.50 5.18
N PRO A 73 0.92 17.43 4.21
CA PRO A 73 -0.18 18.26 3.75
C PRO A 73 -1.33 17.44 3.14
N GLN A 74 -2.57 17.93 3.23
CA GLN A 74 -3.77 17.23 2.74
C GLN A 74 -3.67 16.83 1.26
N TYR A 75 -3.12 17.69 0.40
CA TYR A 75 -2.97 17.38 -1.02
C TYR A 75 -1.99 16.21 -1.28
N ILE A 76 -0.98 16.02 -0.41
CA ILE A 76 -0.07 14.87 -0.48
C ILE A 76 -0.79 13.62 0.02
N LYS A 77 -1.54 13.71 1.13
CA LYS A 77 -2.34 12.59 1.64
C LYS A 77 -3.32 12.08 0.57
N GLY A 78 -3.97 13.00 -0.15
CA GLY A 78 -4.83 12.66 -1.28
C GLY A 78 -4.09 11.92 -2.40
N LYS A 79 -2.87 12.33 -2.74
CA LYS A 79 -2.03 11.62 -3.71
C LYS A 79 -1.66 10.21 -3.22
N VAL A 80 -1.23 10.08 -1.97
CA VAL A 80 -0.91 8.78 -1.37
C VAL A 80 -2.11 7.84 -1.42
N ARG A 81 -3.29 8.34 -1.02
CA ARG A 81 -4.55 7.59 -1.07
C ARG A 81 -4.83 7.04 -2.47
N VAL A 82 -4.81 7.90 -3.49
CA VAL A 82 -5.00 7.49 -4.88
C VAL A 82 -3.94 6.48 -5.34
N SER A 83 -2.67 6.68 -4.96
CA SER A 83 -1.59 5.76 -5.30
C SER A 83 -1.75 4.37 -4.65
N ILE A 84 -2.32 4.28 -3.45
CA ILE A 84 -2.59 2.99 -2.79
C ILE A 84 -3.78 2.27 -3.47
N TYR A 85 -4.86 3.00 -3.80
CA TYR A 85 -6.01 2.40 -4.51
C TYR A 85 -5.66 1.91 -5.91
N LEU A 86 -4.86 2.67 -6.66
CA LEU A 86 -4.44 2.30 -8.02
C LEU A 86 -3.18 1.41 -8.04
N GLY A 87 -2.62 1.15 -6.86
CA GLY A 87 -1.41 0.36 -6.69
C GLY A 87 -1.70 -1.14 -6.57
N CYS A 88 -0.71 -1.87 -6.04
CA CYS A 88 -0.79 -3.31 -5.80
C CYS A 88 -1.39 -3.61 -4.41
N SER A 89 -2.51 -2.98 -4.07
CA SER A 89 -3.17 -3.28 -2.81
C SER A 89 -4.04 -4.55 -2.91
N PRO A 90 -4.25 -5.29 -1.80
CA PRO A 90 -5.12 -6.46 -1.79
C PRO A 90 -6.51 -6.14 -2.30
N LYS A 91 -7.16 -7.11 -2.94
CA LYS A 91 -8.52 -7.00 -3.43
C LYS A 91 -9.47 -6.69 -2.27
N THR A 92 -10.26 -5.64 -2.42
CA THR A 92 -11.26 -5.29 -1.42
C THR A 92 -12.53 -6.12 -1.60
N LYS A 93 -13.01 -6.68 -0.49
CA LYS A 93 -14.33 -7.30 -0.42
C LYS A 93 -15.30 -6.31 0.22
N LEU A 94 -16.49 -6.20 -0.39
CA LEU A 94 -17.63 -5.56 0.26
C LEU A 94 -18.21 -6.60 1.23
N ALA A 95 -18.20 -6.25 2.52
CA ALA A 95 -18.78 -7.07 3.58
C ALA A 95 -20.26 -7.40 3.31
#